data_AF-A0A226MEE0-F1
#
_entry.id   AF-A0A226MEE0-F1
#
_cell.length_a   1.000
_cell.length_b   1.000
_cell.length_c   1.000
_cell.angle_alpha   90.00
_cell.angle_beta   90.00
_cell.angle_gamma   90.00
#
_symmetry.space_group_name_H-M   'P 1'
#
loop_
_entity.id
_entity.type
_entity.pdbx_description
1 polymer ?
#
loop_
_entity_poly.entity_id
_entity_poly.type
_entity_poly.pdbx_seq_one_letter_code
_entity_poly.pdbx_strand_id
1 'polypeptide(L)'
;VSFDEGRSWSKYSFTSTPLFVDGSLVDPGIETQIMTVFGHFSLRSEWQLVKVDYKPIFSRRCNKDDYQTWHLHNQGEPCVMGERKIYKKRKPGSQCSLGRDYSQTVVSEPCVCGQGDFECDYGYERHSDNQCIPAFWFSPSTLSKDCSTGQSYLNSTGYRRIVSNNCTDGLREKYKAKMEKCPGKAPRGLHILTSDGKLVTEQGHNATFIILMEEGDLQRTNIQLDFGDGIAVSYANFSPVEDGIRHVYKSAGIFQVTAYAENSLGSDNAVLFLHVVCPVEHVHLSVPFVAIRNKDVNITAVVWPSQAGTLTYFWWFGNSTKPLITLESSISYIFNEEGMNSVTVQVAAGNTLIQDTKEIAVHEYFQSQLLSFSPNLDYHNPDIPEWRQDIGKVIRRALAQVTGIPDEQILVAVFPGLPTSAELFVLPRKNTTERRKSSEADLEQVVEILFNALNQNLVQFELKPGVEVIVYVTQLTLAPLVDSSTGHSSSAMLMLLSVVFVGLAVFLIYKFKRKIPWINIYAQVQHDKEQEMIGSVSQSENAPKITLSEFTDPEELMDKELDTRVMGSISTIANSESTKEIPNCTSV
;
A
#
# COMPACT_ATOMS: atom_id res chain seq x y z
N VAL A 1 -26.76 58.07 42.80
CA VAL A 1 -27.84 57.18 42.31
C VAL A 1 -28.79 57.97 41.42
N SER A 2 -29.34 57.33 40.39
CA SER A 2 -30.38 57.90 39.52
C SER A 2 -31.57 56.94 39.48
N PHE A 3 -32.79 57.48 39.47
CA PHE A 3 -34.04 56.72 39.41
C PHE A 3 -34.87 57.02 38.15
N ASP A 4 -34.30 57.81 37.23
CA ASP A 4 -34.93 58.34 36.01
C ASP A 4 -34.09 58.03 34.76
N GLU A 5 -33.37 56.89 34.79
CA GLU A 5 -32.53 56.40 33.70
C GLU A 5 -31.35 57.32 33.35
N GLY A 6 -30.77 57.93 34.38
CA GLY A 6 -29.56 58.76 34.24
C GLY A 6 -29.83 60.20 33.84
N ARG A 7 -31.09 60.65 33.77
CA ARG A 7 -31.43 62.05 33.47
C ARG A 7 -31.03 62.98 34.61
N SER A 8 -31.19 62.54 35.86
CA SER A 8 -30.75 63.28 37.05
C SER A 8 -30.06 62.36 38.06
N TRP A 9 -29.12 62.93 38.81
CA TRP A 9 -28.27 62.19 39.74
C TRP A 9 -28.31 62.80 41.14
N SER A 10 -28.58 61.96 42.13
CA SER A 10 -28.52 62.31 43.55
C SER A 10 -27.26 61.74 44.19
N LYS A 11 -26.56 62.55 45.01
CA LYS A 11 -25.40 62.10 45.80
C LYS A 11 -25.87 61.55 47.15
N TYR A 12 -25.31 60.43 47.58
CA TYR A 12 -25.61 59.80 48.86
C TYR A 12 -24.30 59.30 49.49
N SER A 13 -24.06 59.68 50.74
CA SER A 13 -22.90 59.21 51.51
C SER A 13 -23.23 57.86 52.13
N PHE A 14 -22.72 56.77 51.53
CA PHE A 14 -22.97 55.40 52.00
C PHE A 14 -22.01 54.94 53.12
N THR A 15 -20.97 55.72 53.41
CA THR A 15 -20.02 55.51 54.51
C THR A 15 -19.67 56.85 55.15
N SER A 16 -19.42 56.86 56.47
CA SER A 16 -18.99 58.06 57.21
C SER A 16 -17.49 58.33 57.05
N THR A 17 -16.70 57.29 56.80
CA THR A 17 -15.25 57.36 56.54
C THR A 17 -14.94 57.12 55.07
N PRO A 18 -13.98 57.84 54.46
CA PRO A 18 -13.54 57.57 53.08
C PRO A 18 -13.11 56.11 52.91
N LEU A 19 -13.65 55.46 51.87
CA LEU A 19 -13.37 54.08 51.52
C LEU A 19 -12.67 54.05 50.15
N PHE A 20 -11.54 53.35 50.04
CA PHE A 20 -10.97 53.00 48.74
C PHE A 20 -11.82 51.88 48.14
N VAL A 21 -12.51 52.18 47.04
CA VAL A 21 -13.47 51.27 46.43
C VAL A 21 -12.75 50.33 45.46
N ASP A 22 -12.77 49.04 45.77
CA ASP A 22 -12.21 48.00 44.90
C ASP A 22 -13.27 47.46 43.92
N GLY A 23 -14.56 47.48 44.30
CA GLY A 23 -15.64 47.11 43.40
C GLY A 23 -17.02 47.13 44.04
N SER A 24 -18.02 46.73 43.24
CA SER A 24 -19.41 46.58 43.69
C SER A 24 -20.08 45.35 43.09
N LEU A 25 -20.88 44.67 43.90
CA LEU A 25 -21.70 43.52 43.52
C LEU A 25 -23.18 43.86 43.66
N VAL A 26 -24.01 43.29 42.81
CA VAL A 26 -25.47 43.37 42.89
C VAL A 26 -26.01 41.95 42.99
N ASP A 27 -26.94 41.73 43.92
CA ASP A 27 -27.59 40.43 44.12
C ASP A 27 -28.37 40.03 42.86
N PRO A 28 -28.17 38.84 42.26
CA PRO A 28 -28.84 38.43 41.04
C PRO A 28 -30.37 38.40 41.20
N GLY A 29 -31.06 39.17 40.37
CA GLY A 29 -32.53 39.19 40.33
C GLY A 29 -33.09 40.59 40.12
N ILE A 30 -34.34 40.67 39.63
CA ILE A 30 -35.06 41.94 39.44
C ILE A 30 -35.71 42.41 40.75
N GLU A 31 -35.94 41.49 41.69
CA GLU A 31 -36.61 41.74 42.97
C GLU A 31 -35.64 42.21 44.08
N THR A 32 -34.36 41.85 43.95
CA THR A 32 -33.31 42.14 44.91
C THR A 32 -32.68 43.49 44.57
N GLN A 33 -32.87 44.48 45.44
CA GLN A 33 -32.41 45.86 45.24
C GLN A 33 -31.24 46.18 46.18
N ILE A 34 -30.38 45.18 46.38
CA ILE A 34 -29.25 45.23 47.29
C ILE A 34 -27.97 45.35 46.46
N MET A 35 -27.19 46.39 46.76
CA MET A 35 -25.86 46.62 46.20
C MET A 35 -24.85 46.50 47.34
N THR A 36 -23.81 45.70 47.14
CA THR A 36 -22.71 45.57 48.10
C THR A 36 -21.47 46.21 47.52
N VAL A 37 -20.97 47.26 48.15
CA VAL A 37 -19.69 47.90 47.80
C VAL A 37 -18.61 47.32 48.70
N PHE A 38 -17.48 46.91 48.13
CA PHE A 38 -16.37 46.35 48.90
C PHE A 38 -15.07 47.12 48.62
N GLY A 39 -14.24 47.21 49.65
CA GLY A 39 -13.03 48.02 49.61
C GLY A 39 -12.27 48.00 50.93
N HIS A 40 -11.39 48.99 51.14
CA HIS A 40 -10.59 49.13 52.35
C HIS A 40 -10.50 50.60 52.79
N PHE A 41 -10.45 50.88 54.10
CA PHE A 41 -10.33 52.26 54.60
C PHE A 41 -8.93 52.86 54.39
N SER A 42 -7.91 52.00 54.28
CA SER A 42 -6.52 52.34 53.98
C SER A 42 -5.84 51.11 53.37
N LEU A 43 -4.74 51.30 52.64
CA LEU A 43 -3.97 50.22 52.00
C LEU A 43 -3.47 49.13 52.97
N ARG A 44 -3.52 49.40 54.30
CA ARG A 44 -3.13 48.46 55.36
C ARG A 44 -4.31 47.99 56.22
N SER A 45 -5.54 48.38 55.88
CA SER A 45 -6.74 48.02 56.62
C SER A 45 -7.37 46.74 56.10
N GLU A 46 -8.15 46.08 56.95
CA GLU A 46 -8.98 44.94 56.56
C GLU A 46 -10.09 45.35 55.60
N TRP A 47 -10.57 44.37 54.83
CA TRP A 47 -11.70 44.51 53.92
C TRP A 47 -12.96 44.98 54.63
N GLN A 48 -13.66 45.91 53.99
CA GLN A 48 -14.94 46.45 54.43
C GLN A 48 -15.99 46.16 53.37
N LEU A 49 -17.16 45.71 53.82
CA LEU A 49 -18.31 45.48 52.97
C LEU A 49 -19.43 46.41 53.41
N VAL A 50 -19.88 47.28 52.51
CA VAL A 50 -21.01 48.18 52.73
C VAL A 50 -22.19 47.68 51.92
N LYS A 51 -23.23 47.21 52.62
CA LYS A 51 -24.50 46.80 52.03
C LYS A 51 -25.44 48.00 51.93
N VAL A 52 -25.80 48.38 50.71
CA VAL A 52 -26.78 49.42 50.41
C VAL A 52 -28.09 48.74 49.99
N ASP A 53 -29.13 48.91 50.81
CA ASP A 53 -30.48 48.39 50.54
C ASP A 53 -31.38 49.49 49.98
N TYR A 54 -31.75 49.39 48.71
CA TYR A 54 -32.65 50.34 48.05
C TYR A 54 -34.14 49.99 48.22
N LYS A 55 -34.49 48.86 48.85
CA LYS A 55 -35.88 48.43 49.08
C LYS A 55 -36.76 49.47 49.78
N PRO A 56 -36.26 50.26 50.76
CA PRO A 56 -37.07 51.32 51.39
C PRO A 56 -37.52 52.42 50.43
N ILE A 57 -36.75 52.67 49.36
CA ILE A 57 -37.10 53.68 48.33
C ILE A 57 -38.22 53.17 47.42
N PHE A 58 -38.29 51.85 47.22
CA PHE A 58 -39.29 51.19 46.38
C PHE A 58 -40.34 50.45 47.23
N SER A 59 -40.97 51.18 48.15
CA SER A 59 -41.86 50.65 49.20
C SER A 59 -43.14 49.97 48.68
N ARG A 60 -43.55 50.23 47.43
CA ARG A 60 -44.72 49.64 46.78
C ARG A 60 -44.36 48.98 45.44
N ARG A 61 -45.16 47.99 45.02
CA ARG A 61 -45.09 47.41 43.67
C ARG A 61 -45.68 48.37 42.64
N CYS A 62 -45.12 48.40 41.44
CA CYS A 62 -45.63 49.25 40.35
C CYS A 62 -47.00 48.75 39.86
N ASN A 63 -47.96 49.67 39.75
CA ASN A 63 -49.28 49.44 39.16
C ASN A 63 -49.27 49.76 37.65
N LYS A 64 -50.41 49.65 36.94
CA LYS A 64 -50.46 49.92 35.49
C LYS A 64 -50.11 51.38 35.13
N ASP A 65 -50.45 52.34 35.99
CA ASP A 65 -50.25 53.77 35.75
C ASP A 65 -48.80 54.22 35.92
N ASP A 66 -47.97 53.45 36.61
CA ASP A 66 -46.54 53.70 36.79
C ASP A 66 -45.70 53.41 35.54
N TYR A 67 -46.33 52.88 34.49
CA TYR A 67 -45.64 52.51 33.27
C TYR A 67 -46.04 53.40 32.10
N GLN A 68 -45.10 53.56 31.17
CA GLN A 68 -45.27 54.14 29.86
C GLN A 68 -44.83 53.13 28.80
N THR A 69 -45.38 53.23 27.60
CA THR A 69 -44.94 52.42 26.46
C THR A 69 -43.68 53.02 25.84
N TRP A 70 -42.78 52.15 25.39
CA TRP A 70 -41.61 52.52 24.61
C TRP A 70 -41.57 51.68 23.33
N HIS A 71 -41.57 52.36 22.19
CA HIS A 71 -41.56 51.73 20.87
C HIS A 71 -40.11 51.48 20.47
N LEU A 72 -39.76 50.22 20.22
CA LEU A 72 -38.47 49.90 19.63
C LEU A 72 -38.50 50.29 18.15
N HIS A 73 -37.55 51.12 17.74
CA HIS A 73 -37.38 51.51 16.35
C HIS A 73 -35.89 51.70 16.03
N ASN A 74 -35.51 51.51 14.77
CA ASN A 74 -34.18 51.84 14.28
C ASN A 74 -34.28 53.03 13.31
N GLN A 75 -33.73 54.19 13.68
CA GLN A 75 -33.77 55.41 12.83
C GLN A 75 -35.18 55.82 12.34
N GLY A 76 -36.23 55.48 13.09
CA GLY A 76 -37.62 55.75 12.74
C GLY A 76 -38.38 54.54 12.19
N GLU A 77 -37.69 53.48 11.77
CA GLU A 77 -38.30 52.24 11.31
C GLU A 77 -38.77 51.37 12.50
N PRO A 78 -40.08 51.11 12.64
CA PRO A 78 -40.63 50.37 13.78
C PRO A 78 -40.50 48.85 13.65
N CYS A 79 -40.16 48.34 12.46
CA CYS A 79 -39.97 46.91 12.19
C CYS A 79 -38.49 46.55 12.33
N VAL A 80 -38.15 45.89 13.44
CA VAL A 80 -36.79 45.43 13.72
C VAL A 80 -36.81 43.91 13.81
N MET A 81 -35.99 43.23 13.00
CA MET A 81 -35.99 41.77 12.88
C MET A 81 -37.36 41.18 12.49
N GLY A 82 -38.09 41.88 11.62
CA GLY A 82 -39.41 41.46 11.15
C GLY A 82 -40.52 41.57 12.20
N GLU A 83 -40.28 42.26 13.32
CA GLU A 83 -41.29 42.45 14.38
C GLU A 83 -41.36 43.91 14.83
N ARG A 84 -42.60 44.36 15.09
CA ARG A 84 -42.86 45.60 15.80
C ARG A 84 -42.99 45.29 17.29
N LYS A 85 -42.04 45.78 18.09
CA LYS A 85 -41.99 45.55 19.54
C LYS A 85 -42.29 46.81 20.33
N ILE A 86 -43.23 46.70 21.26
CA ILE A 86 -43.54 47.73 22.23
C ILE A 86 -43.24 47.19 23.63
N TYR A 87 -42.30 47.84 24.30
CA TYR A 87 -41.91 47.49 25.66
C TYR A 87 -42.66 48.33 26.68
N LYS A 88 -42.82 47.76 27.85
CA LYS A 88 -43.30 48.46 29.03
C LYS A 88 -42.11 49.04 29.77
N LYS A 89 -42.09 50.35 30.00
CA LYS A 89 -41.03 51.03 30.73
C LYS A 89 -41.59 51.77 31.94
N ARG A 90 -40.89 51.73 33.07
CA ARG A 90 -41.30 52.53 34.24
C ARG A 90 -41.22 54.01 33.91
N LYS A 91 -42.22 54.79 34.27
CA LYS A 91 -42.19 56.25 34.08
C LYS A 91 -41.00 56.84 34.85
N PRO A 92 -40.22 57.76 34.24
CA PRO A 92 -39.13 58.44 34.94
C PRO A 92 -39.63 59.09 36.22
N GLY A 93 -38.98 58.80 37.36
CA GLY A 93 -39.36 59.32 38.68
C GLY A 93 -40.38 58.49 39.46
N SER A 94 -41.02 57.47 38.88
CA SER A 94 -41.90 56.56 39.63
C SER A 94 -41.09 55.65 40.56
N GLN A 95 -41.23 55.85 41.86
CA GLN A 95 -40.56 55.09 42.92
C GLN A 95 -41.38 53.86 43.32
N CYS A 96 -41.35 52.83 42.46
CA CYS A 96 -41.99 51.54 42.73
C CYS A 96 -41.09 50.37 42.28
N SER A 97 -41.26 49.22 42.93
CA SER A 97 -40.51 48.00 42.63
C SER A 97 -41.09 47.28 41.41
N LEU A 98 -40.19 46.84 40.52
CA LEU A 98 -40.54 46.04 39.34
C LEU A 98 -40.83 44.60 39.77
N GLY A 99 -41.89 44.00 39.20
CA GLY A 99 -42.22 42.59 39.42
C GLY A 99 -41.57 41.67 38.38
N ARG A 100 -41.70 40.35 38.56
CA ARG A 100 -41.21 39.34 37.61
C ARG A 100 -41.82 39.48 36.21
N ASP A 101 -43.06 39.97 36.12
CA ASP A 101 -43.77 40.18 34.86
C ASP A 101 -43.30 41.43 34.08
N TYR A 102 -42.30 42.16 34.59
CA TYR A 102 -41.75 43.35 33.92
C TYR A 102 -41.11 43.04 32.56
N SER A 103 -40.57 41.83 32.37
CA SER A 103 -39.85 41.45 31.15
C SER A 103 -40.75 41.17 29.93
N GLN A 104 -42.07 41.26 30.06
CA GLN A 104 -42.99 40.98 28.97
C GLN A 104 -43.14 42.17 28.02
N THR A 105 -42.98 41.93 26.71
CA THR A 105 -43.37 42.86 25.66
C THR A 105 -44.88 43.07 25.66
N VAL A 106 -45.33 44.31 25.55
CA VAL A 106 -46.76 44.67 25.54
C VAL A 106 -47.39 44.26 24.21
N VAL A 107 -46.66 44.48 23.12
CA VAL A 107 -47.05 44.10 21.76
C VAL A 107 -45.83 43.53 21.06
N SER A 108 -46.04 42.39 20.39
CA SER A 108 -45.08 41.77 19.48
C SER A 108 -45.85 41.30 18.25
N GLU A 109 -45.80 42.08 17.19
CA GLU A 109 -46.54 41.81 15.95
C GLU A 109 -45.57 41.64 14.78
N PRO A 110 -45.74 40.61 13.95
CA PRO A 110 -44.88 40.41 12.78
C PRO A 110 -45.13 41.50 11.72
N CYS A 111 -44.07 41.87 11.02
CA CYS A 111 -44.08 42.78 9.89
C CYS A 111 -44.08 42.02 8.55
N VAL A 112 -44.45 42.72 7.47
CA VAL A 112 -44.26 42.24 6.10
C VAL A 112 -42.78 42.27 5.76
N CYS A 113 -42.24 41.20 5.15
CA CYS A 113 -40.81 41.13 4.85
C CYS A 113 -40.40 42.13 3.75
N GLY A 114 -39.44 42.99 4.07
CA GLY A 114 -38.75 43.88 3.15
C GLY A 114 -37.40 43.34 2.69
N GLN A 115 -36.64 44.14 1.93
CA GLN A 115 -35.28 43.75 1.48
C GLN A 115 -34.30 43.59 2.65
N GLY A 116 -34.47 44.38 3.72
CA GLY A 116 -33.61 44.34 4.91
C GLY A 116 -33.75 43.08 5.77
N ASP A 117 -34.78 42.26 5.53
CA ASP A 117 -35.03 41.01 6.26
C ASP A 117 -34.30 39.80 5.65
N PHE A 118 -33.60 40.00 4.53
CA PHE A 118 -32.84 38.97 3.82
C PHE A 118 -31.36 39.33 3.71
N GLU A 119 -30.54 38.29 3.76
CA GLU A 119 -29.10 38.35 3.48
C GLU A 119 -28.77 37.43 2.30
N CYS A 120 -27.56 37.57 1.76
CA CYS A 120 -27.11 36.69 0.69
C CYS A 120 -26.86 35.29 1.25
N ASP A 121 -27.29 34.29 0.49
CA ASP A 121 -27.07 32.88 0.83
C ASP A 121 -25.61 32.46 0.54
N TYR A 122 -25.25 31.24 0.92
CA TYR A 122 -23.93 30.68 0.68
C TYR A 122 -23.52 30.79 -0.80
N GLY A 123 -22.33 31.34 -1.05
CA GLY A 123 -21.81 31.52 -2.40
C GLY A 123 -22.35 32.75 -3.14
N TYR A 124 -23.15 33.60 -2.50
CA TYR A 124 -23.63 34.86 -3.07
C TYR A 124 -23.10 36.06 -2.30
N GLU A 125 -22.78 37.14 -3.02
CA GLU A 125 -22.25 38.39 -2.48
C GLU A 125 -23.14 39.57 -2.88
N ARG A 126 -23.20 40.60 -2.01
CA ARG A 126 -23.95 41.83 -2.29
C ARG A 126 -23.19 42.69 -3.29
N HIS A 127 -23.81 42.94 -4.43
CA HIS A 127 -23.33 43.88 -5.43
C HIS A 127 -23.72 45.33 -5.09
N SER A 128 -23.19 46.31 -5.83
CA SER A 128 -23.48 47.75 -5.65
C SER A 128 -24.98 48.09 -5.68
N ASP A 129 -25.75 47.30 -6.43
CA ASP A 129 -27.20 47.50 -6.61
C ASP A 129 -28.04 46.84 -5.50
N ASN A 130 -27.42 46.46 -4.37
CA ASN A 130 -28.03 45.72 -3.26
C ASN A 130 -28.62 44.34 -3.65
N GLN A 131 -28.21 43.79 -4.79
CA GLN A 131 -28.62 42.46 -5.23
C GLN A 131 -27.56 41.42 -4.86
N CYS A 132 -27.99 40.23 -4.47
CA CYS A 132 -27.14 39.08 -4.24
C CYS A 132 -26.82 38.40 -5.57
N ILE A 133 -25.56 38.36 -5.96
CA ILE A 133 -25.06 37.68 -7.17
C ILE A 133 -24.08 36.57 -6.78
N PRO A 134 -23.97 35.48 -7.57
CA PRO A 134 -22.99 34.43 -7.30
C PRO A 134 -21.57 35.00 -7.23
N ALA A 135 -20.83 34.62 -6.20
CA ALA A 135 -19.41 34.92 -6.09
C ALA A 135 -18.61 34.16 -7.16
N PHE A 136 -17.42 34.66 -7.49
CA PHE A 136 -16.62 34.10 -8.60
C PHE A 136 -16.25 32.62 -8.45
N TRP A 137 -16.19 32.11 -7.21
CA TRP A 137 -15.82 30.72 -6.88
C TRP A 137 -17.04 29.78 -6.78
N PHE A 138 -18.26 30.32 -6.81
CA PHE A 138 -19.48 29.57 -6.60
C PHE A 138 -20.30 29.48 -7.89
N SER A 139 -20.61 28.26 -8.31
CA SER A 139 -21.56 28.02 -9.39
C SER A 139 -22.91 27.57 -8.81
N PRO A 140 -24.02 28.27 -9.12
CA PRO A 140 -25.36 27.83 -8.72
C PRO A 140 -25.76 26.46 -9.27
N SER A 141 -25.09 25.99 -10.32
CA SER A 141 -25.29 24.65 -10.89
C SER A 141 -24.60 23.54 -10.10
N THR A 142 -23.73 23.86 -9.14
CA THR A 142 -23.05 22.87 -8.32
C THR A 142 -24.01 22.30 -7.29
N LEU A 143 -24.39 21.04 -7.48
CA LEU A 143 -25.31 20.32 -6.61
C LEU A 143 -24.65 19.98 -5.26
N SER A 144 -25.43 20.02 -4.19
CA SER A 144 -25.00 19.54 -2.86
C SER A 144 -24.36 18.15 -2.96
N LYS A 145 -23.32 17.90 -2.15
CA LYS A 145 -22.58 16.62 -2.11
C LYS A 145 -23.55 15.43 -1.97
N ASP A 146 -24.60 15.60 -1.16
CA ASP A 146 -25.55 14.54 -0.78
C ASP A 146 -26.77 14.39 -1.71
N CYS A 147 -26.77 15.03 -2.89
CA CYS A 147 -27.90 14.96 -3.83
C CYS A 147 -27.84 13.67 -4.67
N SER A 148 -28.56 12.61 -4.25
CA SER A 148 -28.67 11.35 -5.02
C SER A 148 -29.85 11.35 -6.00
N THR A 149 -29.76 10.52 -7.05
CA THR A 149 -30.76 10.45 -8.11
C THR A 149 -32.12 9.98 -7.55
N GLY A 150 -33.16 10.81 -7.68
CA GLY A 150 -34.51 10.55 -7.14
C GLY A 150 -34.85 11.34 -5.87
N GLN A 151 -33.86 11.96 -5.24
CA GLN A 151 -34.09 12.94 -4.17
C GLN A 151 -34.38 14.33 -4.74
N SER A 152 -34.91 15.21 -3.89
CA SER A 152 -35.11 16.62 -4.19
C SER A 152 -34.27 17.49 -3.25
N TYR A 153 -33.70 18.57 -3.78
CA TYR A 153 -32.94 19.55 -3.01
C TYR A 153 -33.59 20.93 -3.12
N LEU A 154 -33.30 21.80 -2.15
CA LEU A 154 -33.73 23.19 -2.16
C LEU A 154 -32.69 24.02 -2.93
N ASN A 155 -33.06 24.43 -4.15
CA ASN A 155 -32.27 25.35 -4.95
C ASN A 155 -32.45 26.79 -4.43
N SER A 156 -31.34 27.41 -4.03
CA SER A 156 -31.34 28.76 -3.49
C SER A 156 -31.57 29.80 -4.58
N THR A 157 -32.30 30.87 -4.24
CA THR A 157 -32.46 32.04 -5.12
C THR A 157 -31.32 33.05 -4.98
N GLY A 158 -30.32 32.74 -4.13
CA GLY A 158 -29.22 33.64 -3.74
C GLY A 158 -29.50 34.47 -2.49
N TYR A 159 -30.71 34.38 -1.95
CA TYR A 159 -31.16 35.08 -0.75
C TYR A 159 -31.61 34.08 0.30
N ARG A 160 -31.35 34.39 1.56
CA ARG A 160 -31.93 33.68 2.71
C ARG A 160 -32.46 34.67 3.72
N ARG A 161 -33.51 34.26 4.44
CA ARG A 161 -34.07 35.08 5.51
C ARG A 161 -33.09 35.13 6.68
N ILE A 162 -32.89 36.30 7.25
CA ILE A 162 -32.04 36.46 8.44
C ILE A 162 -32.56 35.56 9.55
N VAL A 163 -31.66 34.81 10.19
CA VAL A 163 -32.03 33.87 11.26
C VAL A 163 -32.74 34.62 12.39
N SER A 164 -33.82 34.02 12.91
CA SER A 164 -34.69 34.61 13.94
C SER A 164 -35.50 35.85 13.50
N ASN A 165 -35.51 36.21 12.22
CA ASN A 165 -36.41 37.22 11.69
C ASN A 165 -37.84 36.66 11.54
N ASN A 166 -38.83 37.33 12.13
CA ASN A 166 -40.21 36.83 12.21
C ASN A 166 -41.16 37.51 11.22
N CYS A 167 -40.65 38.08 10.13
CA CYS A 167 -41.50 38.63 9.08
C CYS A 167 -42.28 37.51 8.35
N THR A 168 -43.51 37.82 7.91
CA THR A 168 -44.46 36.82 7.37
C THR A 168 -44.64 36.84 5.86
N ASP A 169 -44.93 38.01 5.29
CA ASP A 169 -45.41 38.16 3.91
C ASP A 169 -44.41 38.94 3.02
N GLY A 170 -44.84 39.38 1.84
CA GLY A 170 -44.05 40.25 0.97
C GLY A 170 -42.99 39.49 0.19
N LEU A 171 -41.71 39.84 0.36
CA LEU A 171 -40.61 39.24 -0.41
C LEU A 171 -40.26 37.79 -0.03
N ARG A 172 -40.90 37.25 1.01
CA ARG A 172 -40.69 35.87 1.48
C ARG A 172 -40.87 34.83 0.39
N GLU A 173 -41.98 34.85 -0.33
CA GLU A 173 -42.25 33.83 -1.38
C GLU A 173 -41.34 34.00 -2.59
N LYS A 174 -40.87 35.23 -2.87
CA LYS A 174 -39.93 35.50 -3.97
C LYS A 174 -38.55 34.92 -3.70
N TYR A 175 -38.05 35.04 -2.46
CA TYR A 175 -36.70 34.64 -2.07
C TYR A 175 -36.61 33.24 -1.45
N LYS A 176 -37.75 32.58 -1.24
CA LYS A 176 -37.79 31.20 -0.78
C LYS A 176 -37.10 30.27 -1.77
N ALA A 177 -36.28 29.37 -1.25
CA ALA A 177 -35.64 28.32 -2.04
C ALA A 177 -36.69 27.43 -2.71
N LYS A 178 -36.43 27.04 -3.96
CA LYS A 178 -37.34 26.23 -4.78
C LYS A 178 -36.93 24.77 -4.72
N MET A 179 -37.90 23.87 -4.63
CA MET A 179 -37.61 22.44 -4.62
C MET A 179 -37.37 21.95 -6.05
N GLU A 180 -36.20 21.36 -6.29
CA GLU A 180 -35.80 20.80 -7.58
C GLU A 180 -35.36 19.34 -7.42
N LYS A 181 -35.48 18.55 -8.50
CA LYS A 181 -35.03 17.15 -8.51
C LYS A 181 -33.52 17.09 -8.74
N CYS A 182 -32.83 16.19 -8.04
CA CYS A 182 -31.41 15.93 -8.31
C CYS A 182 -31.24 15.33 -9.72
N PRO A 183 -30.45 15.95 -10.61
CA PRO A 183 -30.20 15.42 -11.97
C PRO A 183 -29.18 14.26 -12.00
N GLY A 184 -28.68 13.81 -10.84
CA GLY A 184 -27.62 12.81 -10.73
C GLY A 184 -26.23 13.41 -10.96
N LYS A 185 -25.17 12.66 -10.61
CA LYS A 185 -23.76 13.08 -10.78
C LYS A 185 -22.98 12.02 -11.55
N ALA A 186 -22.17 12.45 -12.51
CA ALA A 186 -21.17 11.59 -13.13
C ALA A 186 -20.07 11.26 -12.09
N PRO A 187 -19.45 10.07 -12.17
CA PRO A 187 -18.31 9.74 -11.30
C PRO A 187 -17.15 10.70 -11.58
N ARG A 188 -16.53 11.23 -10.53
CA ARG A 188 -15.31 12.05 -10.58
C ARG A 188 -14.45 11.87 -9.34
N GLY A 189 -13.15 12.05 -9.53
CA GLY A 189 -12.17 11.96 -8.44
C GLY A 189 -11.99 10.52 -7.98
N LEU A 190 -11.92 9.59 -8.94
CA LEU A 190 -11.65 8.19 -8.64
C LEU A 190 -10.21 8.01 -8.18
N HIS A 191 -10.02 7.34 -7.04
CA HIS A 191 -8.71 7.03 -6.49
C HIS A 191 -8.64 5.58 -6.03
N ILE A 192 -7.48 4.95 -6.26
CA ILE A 192 -7.17 3.60 -5.80
C ILE A 192 -6.13 3.73 -4.70
N LEU A 193 -6.39 3.10 -3.56
CA LEU A 193 -5.48 3.04 -2.43
C LEU A 193 -5.27 1.58 -2.03
N THR A 194 -4.10 1.27 -1.49
CA THR A 194 -3.89 0.02 -0.77
C THR A 194 -4.26 0.21 0.70
N SER A 195 -4.76 -0.83 1.37
CA SER A 195 -5.20 -0.74 2.76
C SER A 195 -4.09 -0.32 3.74
N ASP A 196 -2.84 -0.63 3.41
CA ASP A 196 -1.64 -0.27 4.18
C ASP A 196 -0.95 1.01 3.68
N GLY A 197 -1.46 1.63 2.61
CA GLY A 197 -0.89 2.80 1.96
C GLY A 197 0.45 2.55 1.24
N LYS A 198 0.89 1.30 1.10
CA LYS A 198 2.15 0.96 0.43
C LYS A 198 1.91 0.55 -1.02
N LEU A 199 2.86 0.89 -1.90
CA LEU A 199 2.86 0.50 -3.32
C LEU A 199 3.72 -0.76 -3.57
N VAL A 200 3.99 -1.53 -2.53
CA VAL A 200 4.81 -2.75 -2.59
C VAL A 200 4.09 -3.86 -1.85
N THR A 201 3.98 -5.03 -2.48
CA THR A 201 3.44 -6.24 -1.85
C THR A 201 4.33 -7.43 -2.14
N GLU A 202 4.28 -8.44 -1.27
CA GLU A 202 4.96 -9.71 -1.51
C GLU A 202 4.11 -10.63 -2.40
N GLN A 203 4.77 -11.40 -3.25
CA GLN A 203 4.12 -12.48 -4.02
C GLN A 203 3.43 -13.46 -3.07
N GLY A 204 2.24 -13.94 -3.44
CA GLY A 204 1.47 -14.88 -2.61
C GLY A 204 0.74 -14.27 -1.40
N HIS A 205 0.94 -12.98 -1.10
CA HIS A 205 0.23 -12.27 -0.03
C HIS A 205 -1.00 -11.52 -0.55
N ASN A 206 -1.98 -11.30 0.34
CA ASN A 206 -3.21 -10.56 0.03
C ASN A 206 -2.94 -9.06 -0.08
N ALA A 207 -2.92 -8.53 -1.29
CA ALA A 207 -3.00 -7.10 -1.55
C ALA A 207 -4.48 -6.66 -1.47
N THR A 208 -4.79 -5.65 -0.65
CA THR A 208 -6.16 -5.14 -0.50
C THR A 208 -6.27 -3.74 -1.07
N PHE A 209 -7.21 -3.54 -1.99
CA PHE A 209 -7.44 -2.28 -2.69
C PHE A 209 -8.74 -1.63 -2.24
N ILE A 210 -8.68 -0.32 -2.01
CA ILE A 210 -9.80 0.53 -1.62
C ILE A 210 -10.01 1.53 -2.75
N ILE A 211 -11.26 1.61 -3.21
CA ILE A 211 -11.66 2.54 -4.27
C ILE A 211 -12.41 3.70 -3.62
N LEU A 212 -11.91 4.91 -3.82
CA LEU A 212 -12.55 6.15 -3.36
C LEU A 212 -13.02 6.96 -4.55
N MET A 213 -14.15 7.64 -4.38
CA MET A 213 -14.75 8.52 -5.38
C MET A 213 -15.21 9.79 -4.68
N GLU A 214 -14.79 10.95 -5.18
CA GLU A 214 -15.13 12.25 -4.57
C GLU A 214 -16.56 12.69 -4.91
N GLU A 215 -16.99 12.48 -6.15
CA GLU A 215 -18.32 12.80 -6.64
C GLU A 215 -18.90 11.65 -7.45
N GLY A 216 -20.17 11.30 -7.24
CA GLY A 216 -20.87 10.27 -7.99
C GLY A 216 -21.93 9.55 -7.16
N ASP A 217 -22.80 8.80 -7.81
CA ASP A 217 -23.84 8.00 -7.15
C ASP A 217 -23.39 6.52 -7.10
N LEU A 218 -22.85 6.10 -5.96
CA LEU A 218 -22.29 4.76 -5.74
C LEU A 218 -23.31 3.63 -6.08
N GLN A 219 -24.59 3.86 -5.81
CA GLN A 219 -25.64 2.87 -6.02
C GLN A 219 -25.98 2.66 -7.50
N ARG A 220 -25.55 3.55 -8.40
CA ARG A 220 -25.85 3.50 -9.84
C ARG A 220 -24.61 3.57 -10.72
N THR A 221 -23.44 3.40 -10.12
CA THR A 221 -22.15 3.41 -10.81
C THR A 221 -21.62 1.98 -10.86
N ASN A 222 -21.27 1.52 -12.06
CA ASN A 222 -20.57 0.27 -12.27
C ASN A 222 -19.07 0.52 -12.09
N ILE A 223 -18.40 -0.26 -11.26
CA ILE A 223 -16.96 -0.14 -11.00
C ILE A 223 -16.27 -1.41 -11.46
N GLN A 224 -15.34 -1.27 -12.39
CA GLN A 224 -14.45 -2.33 -12.84
C GLN A 224 -13.04 -2.09 -12.31
N LEU A 225 -12.44 -3.09 -11.67
CA LEU A 225 -11.08 -3.09 -11.20
C LEU A 225 -10.28 -4.17 -11.93
N ASP A 226 -9.27 -3.76 -12.68
CA ASP A 226 -8.30 -4.63 -13.36
C ASP A 226 -6.98 -4.60 -12.57
N PHE A 227 -6.49 -5.77 -12.16
CA PHE A 227 -5.26 -5.88 -11.36
C PHE A 227 -3.97 -5.83 -12.19
N GLY A 228 -4.07 -5.82 -13.53
CA GLY A 228 -2.93 -5.77 -14.45
C GLY A 228 -2.27 -7.13 -14.73
N ASP A 229 -2.77 -8.22 -14.15
CA ASP A 229 -2.32 -9.60 -14.35
C ASP A 229 -3.31 -10.43 -15.22
N GLY A 230 -4.26 -9.74 -15.87
CA GLY A 230 -5.32 -10.33 -16.69
C GLY A 230 -6.58 -10.70 -15.90
N ILE A 231 -6.60 -10.48 -14.58
CA ILE A 231 -7.79 -10.64 -13.75
C ILE A 231 -8.45 -9.28 -13.57
N ALA A 232 -9.73 -9.19 -13.94
CA ALA A 232 -10.55 -8.02 -13.70
C ALA A 232 -11.86 -8.42 -13.03
N VAL A 233 -12.35 -7.57 -12.13
CA VAL A 233 -13.60 -7.78 -11.39
C VAL A 233 -14.49 -6.56 -11.59
N SER A 234 -15.78 -6.79 -11.86
CA SER A 234 -16.78 -5.73 -11.95
C SER A 234 -17.80 -5.86 -10.83
N TYR A 235 -18.16 -4.71 -10.25
CA TYR A 235 -19.14 -4.59 -9.18
C TYR A 235 -20.25 -3.62 -9.61
N ALA A 236 -21.50 -4.09 -9.55
CA ALA A 236 -22.69 -3.27 -9.67
C ALA A 236 -23.25 -2.94 -8.28
N ASN A 237 -23.77 -1.73 -8.09
CA ASN A 237 -24.34 -1.23 -6.82
C ASN A 237 -23.34 -1.28 -5.66
N PHE A 238 -22.19 -0.63 -5.85
CA PHE A 238 -21.11 -0.62 -4.87
C PHE A 238 -21.58 0.09 -3.59
N SER A 239 -21.62 -0.62 -2.47
CA SER A 239 -21.59 0.03 -1.15
C SER A 239 -20.13 0.36 -0.83
N PRO A 240 -19.83 1.38 0.00
CA PRO A 240 -18.45 1.57 0.48
C PRO A 240 -17.96 0.26 1.09
N VAL A 241 -17.07 -0.45 0.40
CA VAL A 241 -16.57 -1.74 0.87
C VAL A 241 -15.57 -1.43 1.98
N GLU A 242 -16.04 -1.49 3.23
CA GLU A 242 -15.21 -1.18 4.42
C GLU A 242 -13.96 -2.07 4.48
N ASP A 243 -14.02 -3.30 3.95
CA ASP A 243 -12.93 -4.28 3.98
C ASP A 243 -12.02 -4.27 2.74
N GLY A 244 -12.31 -3.46 1.72
CA GLY A 244 -11.61 -3.43 0.43
C GLY A 244 -11.69 -4.72 -0.42
N ILE A 245 -11.06 -4.70 -1.60
CA ILE A 245 -11.01 -5.82 -2.55
C ILE A 245 -9.64 -6.50 -2.43
N ARG A 246 -9.64 -7.80 -2.12
CA ARG A 246 -8.41 -8.60 -1.93
C ARG A 246 -8.00 -9.31 -3.22
N HIS A 247 -6.71 -9.30 -3.51
CA HIS A 247 -6.10 -10.01 -4.63
C HIS A 247 -4.73 -10.58 -4.26
N VAL A 248 -4.34 -11.69 -4.89
CA VAL A 248 -3.05 -12.34 -4.66
C VAL A 248 -2.30 -12.49 -5.98
N TYR A 249 -1.15 -11.82 -6.08
CA TYR A 249 -0.31 -11.89 -7.26
C TYR A 249 0.52 -13.17 -7.29
N LYS A 250 0.50 -13.84 -8.46
CA LYS A 250 1.21 -15.11 -8.69
C LYS A 250 2.64 -14.94 -9.17
N SER A 251 2.99 -13.79 -9.74
CA SER A 251 4.34 -13.50 -10.24
C SER A 251 4.83 -12.16 -9.71
N ALA A 252 6.15 -12.04 -9.54
CA ALA A 252 6.80 -10.79 -9.21
C ALA A 252 6.91 -9.89 -10.45
N GLY A 253 6.81 -8.58 -10.25
CA GLY A 253 6.82 -7.59 -11.33
C GLY A 253 6.12 -6.29 -10.94
N ILE A 254 6.07 -5.36 -11.88
CA ILE A 254 5.31 -4.11 -11.74
C ILE A 254 3.97 -4.31 -12.45
N PHE A 255 2.88 -4.22 -11.68
CA PHE A 255 1.52 -4.37 -12.18
C PHE A 255 0.82 -3.01 -12.22
N GLN A 256 0.10 -2.76 -13.31
CA GLN A 256 -0.71 -1.57 -13.47
C GLN A 256 -2.16 -1.89 -13.09
N VAL A 257 -2.55 -1.50 -11.89
CA VAL A 257 -3.92 -1.64 -11.39
C VAL A 257 -4.75 -0.48 -11.91
N THR A 258 -5.87 -0.77 -12.57
CA THR A 258 -6.75 0.27 -13.12
C THR A 258 -8.17 0.10 -12.59
N ALA A 259 -8.76 1.20 -12.14
CA ALA A 259 -10.15 1.26 -11.75
C ALA A 259 -10.89 2.13 -12.76
N TYR A 260 -12.04 1.67 -13.21
CA TYR A 260 -12.90 2.34 -14.16
C TYR A 260 -14.31 2.40 -13.56
N ALA A 261 -14.84 3.62 -13.41
CA ALA A 261 -16.17 3.87 -12.89
C ALA A 261 -17.04 4.47 -13.99
N GLU A 262 -18.23 3.91 -14.22
CA GLU A 262 -19.14 4.35 -15.28
C GLU A 262 -20.59 4.41 -14.80
N ASN A 263 -21.30 5.46 -15.21
CA ASN A 263 -22.75 5.57 -15.08
C ASN A 263 -23.37 6.24 -16.32
N SER A 264 -24.69 6.42 -16.32
CA SER A 264 -25.42 7.02 -17.46
C SER A 264 -25.07 8.49 -17.75
N LEU A 265 -24.29 9.15 -16.89
CA LEU A 265 -23.91 10.56 -17.01
C LEU A 265 -22.44 10.74 -17.41
N GLY A 266 -21.59 9.71 -17.26
CA GLY A 266 -20.19 9.76 -17.63
C GLY A 266 -19.37 8.63 -17.02
N SER A 267 -18.04 8.74 -17.18
CA SER A 267 -17.08 7.80 -16.62
C SER A 267 -15.82 8.50 -16.12
N ASP A 268 -15.12 7.83 -15.21
CA ASP A 268 -13.83 8.26 -14.66
C ASP A 268 -12.90 7.04 -14.52
N ASN A 269 -11.59 7.27 -14.55
CA ASN A 269 -10.60 6.21 -14.42
C ASN A 269 -9.44 6.60 -13.50
N ALA A 270 -8.88 5.59 -12.82
CA ALA A 270 -7.74 5.73 -11.93
C ALA A 270 -6.72 4.62 -12.20
N VAL A 271 -5.45 4.94 -11.99
CA VAL A 271 -4.34 4.00 -12.22
C VAL A 271 -3.39 4.02 -11.02
N LEU A 272 -2.96 2.84 -10.58
CA LEU A 272 -2.00 2.63 -9.50
C LEU A 272 -0.96 1.59 -9.95
N PHE A 273 0.33 1.94 -9.82
CA PHE A 273 1.42 1.00 -10.10
C PHE A 273 1.83 0.30 -8.81
N LEU A 274 1.68 -1.03 -8.77
CA LEU A 274 2.04 -1.87 -7.65
C LEU A 274 3.29 -2.67 -7.99
N HIS A 275 4.30 -2.63 -7.11
CA HIS A 275 5.49 -3.45 -7.24
C HIS A 275 5.32 -4.73 -6.40
N VAL A 276 5.16 -5.87 -7.08
CA VAL A 276 5.11 -7.18 -6.43
C VAL A 276 6.53 -7.75 -6.40
N VAL A 277 7.06 -7.95 -5.20
CA VAL A 277 8.39 -8.51 -4.99
C VAL A 277 8.27 -9.97 -4.52
N CYS A 278 9.14 -10.87 -5.01
CA CYS A 278 9.37 -12.13 -4.29
C CYS A 278 10.45 -11.82 -3.23
N PRO A 279 10.35 -12.32 -1.99
CA PRO A 279 11.41 -12.18 -0.99
C PRO A 279 12.63 -13.05 -1.36
N VAL A 280 13.85 -12.61 -1.00
CA VAL A 280 15.04 -13.49 -1.09
C VAL A 280 14.92 -14.53 0.01
N GLU A 281 15.13 -15.80 -0.33
CA GLU A 281 15.05 -16.91 0.63
C GLU A 281 16.44 -17.35 1.08
N HIS A 282 17.38 -17.45 0.14
CA HIS A 282 18.72 -17.95 0.41
C HIS A 282 19.79 -17.22 -0.39
N VAL A 283 20.99 -17.17 0.18
CA VAL A 283 22.21 -16.63 -0.43
C VAL A 283 23.26 -17.72 -0.37
N HIS A 284 23.94 -17.95 -1.49
CA HIS A 284 25.07 -18.85 -1.59
C HIS A 284 26.32 -18.06 -1.98
N LEU A 285 27.34 -18.10 -1.14
CA LEU A 285 28.64 -17.52 -1.42
C LEU A 285 29.46 -18.51 -2.26
N SER A 286 29.81 -18.12 -3.48
CA SER A 286 30.72 -18.86 -4.33
C SER A 286 32.12 -18.26 -4.24
N VAL A 287 33.03 -19.03 -3.64
CA VAL A 287 34.46 -18.72 -3.50
C VAL A 287 35.28 -19.97 -3.81
N PRO A 288 36.49 -19.82 -4.40
CA PRO A 288 37.39 -20.95 -4.59
C PRO A 288 37.89 -21.48 -3.24
N PHE A 289 38.20 -22.78 -3.18
CA PHE A 289 38.66 -23.44 -1.94
C PHE A 289 40.10 -23.03 -1.55
N VAL A 290 40.97 -22.82 -2.55
CA VAL A 290 42.36 -22.37 -2.35
C VAL A 290 42.64 -21.14 -3.23
N ALA A 291 43.37 -20.17 -2.69
CA ALA A 291 43.82 -18.99 -3.41
C ALA A 291 45.33 -18.79 -3.29
N ILE A 292 45.90 -18.15 -4.32
CA ILE A 292 47.30 -17.72 -4.32
C ILE A 292 47.40 -16.34 -3.67
N ARG A 293 48.34 -16.20 -2.74
CA ARG A 293 48.64 -14.92 -2.09
C ARG A 293 48.92 -13.81 -3.12
N ASN A 294 48.37 -12.62 -2.89
CA ASN A 294 48.55 -11.45 -3.75
C ASN A 294 48.04 -11.62 -5.20
N LYS A 295 47.09 -12.53 -5.45
CA LYS A 295 46.35 -12.62 -6.72
C LYS A 295 44.88 -12.28 -6.52
N ASP A 296 44.28 -11.79 -7.59
CA ASP A 296 42.85 -11.49 -7.66
C ASP A 296 42.02 -12.77 -7.54
N VAL A 297 41.10 -12.79 -6.57
CA VAL A 297 40.14 -13.88 -6.35
C VAL A 297 38.75 -13.35 -6.64
N ASN A 298 38.05 -13.98 -7.58
CA ASN A 298 36.66 -13.66 -7.88
C ASN A 298 35.74 -14.32 -6.86
N ILE A 299 34.89 -13.49 -6.26
CA ILE A 299 33.96 -13.88 -5.21
C ILE A 299 32.57 -13.46 -5.69
N THR A 300 31.62 -14.40 -5.73
CA THR A 300 30.26 -14.13 -6.19
C THR A 300 29.23 -14.57 -5.17
N ALA A 301 28.21 -13.74 -4.95
CA ALA A 301 27.07 -14.03 -4.11
C ALA A 301 25.87 -14.35 -4.99
N VAL A 302 25.47 -15.63 -4.98
CA VAL A 302 24.31 -16.11 -5.74
C VAL A 302 23.09 -16.04 -4.85
N VAL A 303 22.12 -15.23 -5.24
CA VAL A 303 20.86 -15.02 -4.50
C VAL A 303 19.75 -15.83 -5.15
N TRP A 304 18.86 -16.37 -4.31
CA TRP A 304 17.75 -17.18 -4.78
C TRP A 304 16.43 -16.81 -4.05
N PRO A 305 15.33 -16.65 -4.80
CA PRO A 305 15.26 -16.62 -6.26
C PRO A 305 16.01 -15.41 -6.85
N SER A 306 16.42 -15.52 -8.12
CA SER A 306 17.11 -14.40 -8.80
C SER A 306 16.17 -13.21 -8.88
N GLN A 307 16.57 -12.10 -8.26
CA GLN A 307 15.73 -10.91 -8.18
C GLN A 307 16.08 -9.90 -9.27
N ALA A 308 15.05 -9.20 -9.77
CA ALA A 308 15.21 -8.05 -10.66
C ALA A 308 15.47 -6.72 -9.89
N GLY A 309 15.53 -6.76 -8.55
CA GLY A 309 15.68 -5.58 -7.69
C GLY A 309 17.14 -5.23 -7.38
N THR A 310 17.37 -3.99 -6.92
CA THR A 310 18.68 -3.55 -6.44
C THR A 310 18.96 -4.14 -5.05
N LEU A 311 19.85 -5.11 -4.99
CA LEU A 311 20.34 -5.70 -3.75
C LEU A 311 21.58 -4.97 -3.27
N THR A 312 21.76 -4.88 -1.94
CA THR A 312 22.98 -4.34 -1.35
C THR A 312 23.78 -5.46 -0.70
N TYR A 313 25.04 -5.59 -1.07
CA TYR A 313 25.95 -6.63 -0.61
C TYR A 313 26.96 -6.04 0.36
N PHE A 314 27.10 -6.67 1.53
CA PHE A 314 28.09 -6.34 2.55
C PHE A 314 29.09 -7.48 2.66
N TRP A 315 30.32 -7.23 2.25
CA TRP A 315 31.40 -8.21 2.21
C TRP A 315 32.33 -8.04 3.41
N TRP A 316 32.51 -9.11 4.17
CA TRP A 316 33.36 -9.16 5.35
C TRP A 316 34.51 -10.13 5.09
N PHE A 317 35.74 -9.65 5.29
CA PHE A 317 36.97 -10.42 5.11
C PHE A 317 37.67 -10.57 6.45
N GLY A 318 37.84 -11.81 6.90
CA GLY A 318 38.47 -12.15 8.18
C GLY A 318 37.80 -11.42 9.34
N ASN A 319 38.61 -10.78 10.19
CA ASN A 319 38.15 -10.03 11.36
C ASN A 319 38.05 -8.52 11.11
N SER A 320 37.67 -8.12 9.89
CA SER A 320 37.48 -6.70 9.58
C SER A 320 36.32 -6.10 10.37
N THR A 321 36.55 -4.93 10.97
CA THR A 321 35.51 -4.16 11.67
C THR A 321 34.53 -3.44 10.72
N LYS A 322 34.86 -3.35 9.42
CA LYS A 322 34.05 -2.65 8.42
C LYS A 322 33.84 -3.53 7.19
N PRO A 323 32.60 -3.64 6.69
CA PRO A 323 32.33 -4.34 5.44
C PRO A 323 32.67 -3.45 4.24
N LEU A 324 33.01 -4.10 3.13
CA LEU A 324 32.97 -3.48 1.81
C LEU A 324 31.53 -3.55 1.28
N ILE A 325 31.00 -2.45 0.76
CA ILE A 325 29.60 -2.37 0.31
C ILE A 325 29.56 -2.26 -1.21
N THR A 326 28.80 -3.14 -1.87
CA THR A 326 28.60 -3.12 -3.34
C THR A 326 27.14 -3.31 -3.72
N LEU A 327 26.78 -2.90 -4.94
CA LEU A 327 25.49 -3.20 -5.58
C LEU A 327 25.59 -4.37 -6.57
N GLU A 328 26.80 -4.72 -6.99
CA GLU A 328 27.08 -5.86 -7.84
C GLU A 328 27.26 -7.12 -6.97
N SER A 329 26.80 -8.25 -7.51
CA SER A 329 26.84 -9.56 -6.84
C SER A 329 28.23 -10.21 -6.88
N SER A 330 29.17 -9.67 -7.64
CA SER A 330 30.54 -10.17 -7.78
C SER A 330 31.57 -9.10 -7.46
N ILE A 331 32.66 -9.52 -6.81
CA ILE A 331 33.80 -8.66 -6.52
C ILE A 331 35.11 -9.43 -6.73
N SER A 332 36.19 -8.68 -6.94
CA SER A 332 37.55 -9.22 -6.94
C SER A 332 38.29 -8.74 -5.69
N TYR A 333 38.89 -9.66 -4.94
CA TYR A 333 39.59 -9.37 -3.69
C TYR A 333 40.96 -10.04 -3.64
N ILE A 334 41.93 -9.37 -3.01
CA ILE A 334 43.31 -9.84 -2.88
C ILE A 334 43.60 -10.19 -1.42
N PHE A 335 43.99 -11.45 -1.17
CA PHE A 335 44.38 -11.93 0.16
C PHE A 335 45.89 -11.76 0.39
N ASN A 336 46.24 -11.08 1.48
CA ASN A 336 47.63 -10.74 1.83
C ASN A 336 48.25 -11.69 2.87
N GLU A 337 47.42 -12.29 3.73
CA GLU A 337 47.83 -13.18 4.81
C GLU A 337 47.66 -14.65 4.41
N GLU A 338 48.69 -15.46 4.65
CA GLU A 338 48.63 -16.91 4.45
C GLU A 338 47.84 -17.59 5.56
N GLY A 339 47.14 -18.67 5.22
CA GLY A 339 46.35 -19.46 6.15
C GLY A 339 44.86 -19.47 5.79
N MET A 340 44.05 -19.90 6.74
CA MET A 340 42.60 -19.97 6.56
C MET A 340 41.98 -18.59 6.80
N ASN A 341 41.32 -18.05 5.79
CA ASN A 341 40.61 -16.77 5.87
C ASN A 341 39.10 -17.03 5.74
N SER A 342 38.29 -16.35 6.56
CA SER A 342 36.83 -16.39 6.45
C SER A 342 36.32 -15.27 5.56
N VAL A 343 35.39 -15.58 4.67
CA VAL A 343 34.66 -14.61 3.85
C VAL A 343 33.18 -14.75 4.18
N THR A 344 32.55 -13.65 4.60
CA THR A 344 31.11 -13.59 4.86
C THR A 344 30.48 -12.56 3.94
N VAL A 345 29.39 -12.93 3.28
CA VAL A 345 28.55 -11.98 2.54
C VAL A 345 27.22 -11.85 3.25
N GLN A 346 26.75 -10.61 3.44
CA GLN A 346 25.39 -10.31 3.87
C GLN A 346 24.68 -9.56 2.75
N VAL A 347 23.49 -10.02 2.38
CA VAL A 347 22.68 -9.42 1.33
C VAL A 347 21.44 -8.80 1.97
N ALA A 348 21.27 -7.50 1.76
CA ALA A 348 20.06 -6.79 2.16
C ALA A 348 19.09 -6.72 0.97
N ALA A 349 17.88 -7.27 1.18
CA ALA A 349 16.78 -7.25 0.23
C ALA A 349 15.56 -6.59 0.90
N GLY A 350 15.46 -5.27 0.80
CA GLY A 350 14.43 -4.51 1.52
C GLY A 350 14.65 -4.58 3.04
N ASN A 351 13.76 -5.28 3.75
CA ASN A 351 13.81 -5.41 5.21
C ASN A 351 14.47 -6.71 5.69
N THR A 352 14.88 -7.61 4.79
CA THR A 352 15.54 -8.86 5.15
C THR A 352 17.04 -8.77 4.96
N LEU A 353 17.79 -9.38 5.88
CA LEU A 353 19.23 -9.54 5.83
C LEU A 353 19.55 -11.03 5.88
N ILE A 354 20.15 -11.56 4.82
CA ILE A 354 20.52 -12.97 4.71
C ILE A 354 22.04 -13.04 4.56
N GLN A 355 22.67 -14.05 5.15
CA GLN A 355 24.12 -14.16 5.17
C GLN A 355 24.59 -15.57 4.88
N ASP A 356 25.76 -15.67 4.25
CA ASP A 356 26.49 -16.92 4.05
C ASP A 356 27.98 -16.70 4.31
N THR A 357 28.67 -17.72 4.82
CA THR A 357 30.09 -17.68 5.20
C THR A 357 30.83 -18.88 4.67
N LYS A 358 31.98 -18.64 4.04
CA LYS A 358 32.90 -19.70 3.60
C LYS A 358 34.33 -19.41 4.01
N GLU A 359 35.11 -20.47 4.15
CA GLU A 359 36.54 -20.40 4.42
C GLU A 359 37.35 -20.64 3.14
N ILE A 360 38.45 -19.92 3.01
CA ILE A 360 39.40 -20.03 1.90
C ILE A 360 40.82 -20.21 2.42
N ALA A 361 41.54 -21.20 1.89
CA ALA A 361 42.94 -21.43 2.22
C ALA A 361 43.85 -20.60 1.30
N VAL A 362 44.66 -19.71 1.87
CA VAL A 362 45.55 -18.81 1.12
C VAL A 362 47.00 -19.27 1.29
N HIS A 363 47.68 -19.51 0.18
CA HIS A 363 49.08 -19.98 0.14
C HIS A 363 49.90 -19.23 -0.92
N GLU A 364 51.22 -19.08 -0.71
CA GLU A 364 52.12 -18.49 -1.71
C GLU A 364 52.21 -19.29 -3.00
N TYR A 365 52.22 -20.62 -2.90
CA TYR A 365 52.31 -21.53 -4.04
C TYR A 365 51.68 -22.88 -3.72
N PHE A 366 51.01 -23.48 -4.70
CA PHE A 366 50.50 -24.84 -4.64
C PHE A 366 50.46 -25.43 -6.05
N GLN A 367 50.53 -26.75 -6.14
CA GLN A 367 50.25 -27.48 -7.38
C GLN A 367 48.92 -28.22 -7.22
N SER A 368 48.03 -28.10 -8.21
CA SER A 368 46.73 -28.76 -8.17
C SER A 368 46.60 -29.86 -9.22
N GLN A 369 45.79 -30.87 -8.90
CA GLN A 369 45.49 -31.99 -9.78
C GLN A 369 44.06 -32.45 -9.58
N LEU A 370 43.32 -32.58 -10.69
CA LEU A 370 41.99 -33.15 -10.68
C LEU A 370 42.06 -34.68 -10.45
N LEU A 371 41.15 -35.14 -9.60
CA LEU A 371 40.93 -36.52 -9.20
C LEU A 371 39.54 -36.97 -9.64
N SER A 372 39.44 -38.22 -10.05
CA SER A 372 38.18 -38.91 -10.30
C SER A 372 38.04 -40.12 -9.39
N PHE A 373 36.79 -40.54 -9.24
CA PHE A 373 36.41 -41.67 -8.40
C PHE A 373 35.86 -42.80 -9.25
N SER A 374 35.86 -44.01 -8.67
CA SER A 374 35.06 -45.11 -9.19
C SER A 374 33.55 -44.75 -9.17
N PRO A 375 32.75 -45.22 -10.14
CA PRO A 375 31.30 -44.93 -10.22
C PRO A 375 30.50 -45.27 -8.95
N ASN A 376 31.03 -46.17 -8.11
CA ASN A 376 30.43 -46.55 -6.83
C ASN A 376 30.15 -45.36 -5.90
N LEU A 377 30.95 -44.30 -5.97
CA LEU A 377 30.76 -43.10 -5.15
C LEU A 377 29.54 -42.28 -5.61
N ASP A 378 29.28 -42.23 -6.91
CA ASP A 378 28.20 -41.42 -7.50
C ASP A 378 26.81 -41.90 -7.06
N TYR A 379 26.63 -43.22 -6.94
CA TYR A 379 25.38 -43.82 -6.42
C TYR A 379 25.10 -43.48 -4.95
N HIS A 380 26.09 -42.95 -4.23
CA HIS A 380 26.03 -42.68 -2.80
C HIS A 380 26.39 -41.24 -2.44
N ASN A 381 26.42 -40.33 -3.41
CA ASN A 381 26.67 -38.91 -3.19
C ASN A 381 25.36 -38.19 -2.81
N PRO A 382 25.18 -37.72 -1.55
CA PRO A 382 23.94 -37.11 -1.09
C PRO A 382 23.81 -35.62 -1.43
N ASP A 383 24.79 -35.03 -2.14
CA ASP A 383 24.89 -33.59 -2.42
C ASP A 383 24.93 -32.69 -1.16
N ILE A 384 25.55 -33.18 -0.08
CA ILE A 384 25.67 -32.48 1.19
C ILE A 384 27.11 -31.91 1.36
N PRO A 385 27.30 -30.61 1.64
CA PRO A 385 28.63 -30.00 1.80
C PRO A 385 29.49 -30.65 2.89
N GLU A 386 28.90 -30.99 4.05
CA GLU A 386 29.59 -31.62 5.17
C GLU A 386 30.11 -33.01 4.80
N TRP A 387 29.31 -33.77 4.03
CA TRP A 387 29.72 -35.07 3.51
C TRP A 387 30.93 -34.93 2.58
N ARG A 388 30.94 -33.92 1.70
CA ARG A 388 32.06 -33.63 0.79
C ARG A 388 33.34 -33.30 1.57
N GLN A 389 33.22 -32.53 2.65
CA GLN A 389 34.36 -32.24 3.53
C GLN A 389 34.91 -33.50 4.20
N ASP A 390 34.05 -34.39 4.66
CA ASP A 390 34.47 -35.64 5.30
C ASP A 390 35.12 -36.62 4.32
N ILE A 391 34.57 -36.76 3.10
CA ILE A 391 35.22 -37.52 2.03
C ILE A 391 36.59 -36.91 1.69
N GLY A 392 36.70 -35.58 1.61
CA GLY A 392 37.99 -34.90 1.43
C GLY A 392 39.01 -35.24 2.53
N LYS A 393 38.59 -35.32 3.80
CA LYS A 393 39.45 -35.74 4.92
C LYS A 393 39.86 -37.21 4.82
N VAL A 394 38.96 -38.09 4.38
CA VAL A 394 39.25 -39.52 4.18
C VAL A 394 40.31 -39.69 3.08
N ILE A 395 40.15 -39.02 1.94
CA ILE A 395 41.12 -39.06 0.83
C ILE A 395 42.48 -38.52 1.29
N ARG A 396 42.48 -37.39 2.01
CA ARG A 396 43.71 -36.80 2.57
C ARG A 396 44.47 -37.80 3.45
N ARG A 397 43.77 -38.44 4.40
CA ARG A 397 44.39 -39.44 5.29
C ARG A 397 44.89 -40.67 4.55
N ALA A 398 44.12 -41.15 3.57
CA ALA A 398 44.51 -42.29 2.74
C ALA A 398 45.79 -41.99 1.94
N LEU A 399 45.86 -40.81 1.32
CA LEU A 399 47.06 -40.34 0.60
C LEU A 399 48.28 -40.26 1.52
N ALA A 400 48.13 -39.67 2.70
CA ALA A 400 49.23 -39.55 3.66
C ALA A 400 49.72 -40.91 4.18
N GLN A 401 48.81 -41.85 4.45
CA GLN A 401 49.15 -43.20 4.90
C GLN A 401 49.91 -44.00 3.84
N VAL A 402 49.50 -43.91 2.57
CA VAL A 402 50.12 -44.67 1.47
C VAL A 402 51.49 -44.10 1.07
N THR A 403 51.65 -42.77 1.12
CA THR A 403 52.86 -42.10 0.62
C THR A 403 53.85 -41.69 1.71
N GLY A 404 53.45 -41.65 2.98
CA GLY A 404 54.26 -41.14 4.09
C GLY A 404 54.45 -39.62 4.07
N ILE A 405 53.69 -38.90 3.23
CA ILE A 405 53.71 -37.44 3.16
C ILE A 405 52.86 -36.87 4.32
N PRO A 406 53.32 -35.82 5.03
CA PRO A 406 52.56 -35.21 6.12
C PRO A 406 51.19 -34.65 5.66
N ASP A 407 50.14 -34.87 6.47
CA ASP A 407 48.77 -34.39 6.24
C ASP A 407 48.69 -32.88 5.95
N GLU A 408 49.61 -32.08 6.52
CA GLU A 408 49.65 -30.63 6.35
C GLU A 408 50.01 -30.17 4.92
N GLN A 409 50.62 -31.04 4.11
CA GLN A 409 51.00 -30.74 2.72
C GLN A 409 49.90 -31.10 1.71
N ILE A 410 48.80 -31.70 2.15
CA ILE A 410 47.76 -32.24 1.29
C ILE A 410 46.42 -31.58 1.62
N LEU A 411 45.85 -30.86 0.66
CA LEU A 411 44.46 -30.39 0.72
C LEU A 411 43.65 -31.08 -0.38
N VAL A 412 42.38 -31.39 -0.09
CA VAL A 412 41.48 -32.05 -1.04
C VAL A 412 40.14 -31.35 -0.96
N ALA A 413 39.61 -30.93 -2.12
CA ALA A 413 38.29 -30.35 -2.25
C ALA A 413 37.43 -31.23 -3.17
N VAL A 414 36.26 -31.68 -2.70
CA VAL A 414 35.34 -32.51 -3.50
C VAL A 414 34.25 -31.61 -4.08
N PHE A 415 34.08 -31.60 -5.41
CA PHE A 415 33.22 -30.66 -6.12
C PHE A 415 31.76 -31.10 -6.20
N PRO A 416 30.80 -30.16 -6.15
CA PRO A 416 29.38 -30.43 -6.41
C PRO A 416 29.12 -30.97 -7.81
N GLY A 417 28.08 -31.81 -7.93
CA GLY A 417 27.67 -32.43 -9.20
C GLY A 417 28.07 -33.90 -9.38
N LEU A 418 27.60 -34.45 -10.50
CA LEU A 418 27.87 -35.81 -10.98
C LEU A 418 28.45 -35.73 -12.41
N PRO A 419 29.50 -36.50 -12.76
CA PRO A 419 30.21 -37.45 -11.90
C PRO A 419 31.00 -36.74 -10.79
N THR A 420 31.13 -37.39 -9.63
CA THR A 420 31.86 -36.84 -8.49
C THR A 420 33.32 -36.65 -8.89
N SER A 421 33.87 -35.47 -8.63
CA SER A 421 35.27 -35.13 -8.89
C SER A 421 35.83 -34.37 -7.70
N ALA A 422 37.15 -34.39 -7.56
CA ALA A 422 37.84 -33.66 -6.51
C ALA A 422 39.13 -33.04 -7.04
N GLU A 423 39.59 -31.97 -6.42
CA GLU A 423 40.91 -31.40 -6.71
C GLU A 423 41.83 -31.61 -5.50
N LEU A 424 42.99 -32.18 -5.78
CA LEU A 424 44.11 -32.33 -4.86
C LEU A 424 44.99 -31.10 -4.99
N PHE A 425 45.30 -30.46 -3.87
CA PHE A 425 46.27 -29.37 -3.79
C PHE A 425 47.45 -29.83 -2.94
N VAL A 426 48.65 -29.75 -3.52
CA VAL A 426 49.92 -30.11 -2.87
C VAL A 426 50.65 -28.83 -2.48
N LEU A 427 50.98 -28.72 -1.20
CA LEU A 427 51.60 -27.54 -0.60
C LEU A 427 53.09 -27.78 -0.32
N PRO A 428 53.95 -26.75 -0.42
CA PRO A 428 55.36 -26.86 -0.05
C PRO A 428 55.56 -27.00 1.46
N ARG A 429 56.69 -27.59 1.87
CA ARG A 429 57.08 -27.68 3.29
C ARG A 429 57.32 -26.29 3.92
N LYS A 430 56.75 -26.06 5.09
CA LYS A 430 56.87 -24.80 5.87
C LYS A 430 58.26 -24.51 6.49
N ASN A 431 59.23 -25.42 6.39
CA ASN A 431 60.44 -25.41 7.24
C ASN A 431 61.77 -24.97 6.58
N THR A 432 61.76 -24.08 5.59
CA THR A 432 63.02 -23.50 5.07
C THR A 432 62.88 -22.02 4.79
N THR A 433 63.34 -21.21 5.75
CA THR A 433 63.51 -19.77 5.63
C THR A 433 64.55 -19.33 4.58
N GLU A 434 65.25 -20.26 3.92
CA GLU A 434 66.20 -19.92 2.84
C GLU A 434 66.25 -21.02 1.77
N ARG A 435 65.56 -20.81 0.63
CA ARG A 435 65.86 -21.27 -0.76
C ARG A 435 64.60 -21.59 -1.58
N ARG A 436 64.05 -20.58 -2.26
CA ARG A 436 62.92 -20.72 -3.23
C ARG A 436 63.15 -21.75 -4.35
N LYS A 437 64.41 -22.02 -4.75
CA LYS A 437 64.72 -22.98 -5.83
C LYS A 437 64.82 -24.43 -5.38
N SER A 438 64.96 -24.69 -4.07
CA SER A 438 64.98 -26.06 -3.53
C SER A 438 63.57 -26.61 -3.33
N SER A 439 62.63 -25.75 -2.90
CA SER A 439 61.27 -26.18 -2.56
C SER A 439 60.42 -26.61 -3.75
N GLU A 440 60.68 -26.10 -4.95
CA GLU A 440 59.91 -26.44 -6.16
C GLU A 440 60.29 -27.84 -6.69
N ALA A 441 61.58 -28.18 -6.71
CA ALA A 441 62.06 -29.52 -7.04
C ALA A 441 61.65 -30.56 -5.98
N ASP A 442 61.68 -30.18 -4.70
CA ASP A 442 61.16 -31.03 -3.62
C ASP A 442 59.63 -31.26 -3.77
N LEU A 443 58.88 -30.26 -4.24
CA LEU A 443 57.44 -30.38 -4.51
C LEU A 443 57.18 -31.29 -5.71
N GLU A 444 57.94 -31.16 -6.79
CA GLU A 444 57.84 -32.06 -7.95
C GLU A 444 58.05 -33.52 -7.55
N GLN A 445 59.03 -33.79 -6.68
CA GLN A 445 59.26 -35.13 -6.15
C GLN A 445 58.08 -35.64 -5.30
N VAL A 446 57.49 -34.79 -4.45
CA VAL A 446 56.31 -35.11 -3.63
C VAL A 446 55.09 -35.39 -4.51
N VAL A 447 54.90 -34.58 -5.55
CA VAL A 447 53.81 -34.73 -6.54
C VAL A 447 53.97 -36.03 -7.32
N GLU A 448 55.19 -36.38 -7.73
CA GLU A 448 55.48 -37.64 -8.44
C GLU A 448 55.18 -38.87 -7.57
N ILE A 449 55.51 -38.81 -6.27
CA ILE A 449 55.16 -39.88 -5.30
C ILE A 449 53.63 -40.00 -5.15
N LEU A 450 52.92 -38.89 -4.99
CA LEU A 450 51.44 -38.88 -4.88
C LEU A 450 50.78 -39.43 -6.13
N PHE A 451 51.24 -39.00 -7.31
CA PHE A 451 50.67 -39.43 -8.59
C PHE A 451 50.99 -40.90 -8.88
N ASN A 452 52.18 -41.39 -8.53
CA ASN A 452 52.49 -42.81 -8.63
C ASN A 452 51.57 -43.66 -7.75
N ALA A 453 51.28 -43.22 -6.52
CA ALA A 453 50.36 -43.93 -5.64
C ALA A 453 48.92 -43.94 -6.17
N LEU A 454 48.44 -42.80 -6.70
CA LEU A 454 47.11 -42.69 -7.31
C LEU A 454 46.99 -43.51 -8.60
N ASN A 455 48.00 -43.47 -9.49
CA ASN A 455 47.99 -44.23 -10.75
C ASN A 455 48.11 -45.75 -10.54
N GLN A 456 48.71 -46.19 -9.42
CA GLN A 456 48.76 -47.60 -9.03
C GLN A 456 47.49 -48.05 -8.28
N ASN A 457 46.46 -47.21 -8.19
CA ASN A 457 45.20 -47.47 -7.48
C ASN A 457 45.39 -47.86 -6.00
N LEU A 458 46.45 -47.37 -5.36
CA LEU A 458 46.74 -47.68 -3.95
C LEU A 458 45.86 -46.88 -2.99
N VAL A 459 45.21 -45.82 -3.47
CA VAL A 459 44.32 -44.95 -2.70
C VAL A 459 42.89 -45.43 -2.86
N GLN A 460 42.46 -46.25 -1.93
CA GLN A 460 41.10 -46.78 -1.86
C GLN A 460 40.54 -46.67 -0.44
N PHE A 461 39.23 -46.51 -0.33
CA PHE A 461 38.53 -46.51 0.95
C PHE A 461 37.17 -47.22 0.83
N GLU A 462 36.74 -47.84 1.92
CA GLU A 462 35.43 -48.48 2.02
C GLU A 462 34.41 -47.45 2.52
N LEU A 463 33.41 -47.11 1.70
CA LEU A 463 32.38 -46.15 2.06
C LEU A 463 31.35 -46.77 3.03
N LYS A 464 30.99 -48.02 2.75
CA LYS A 464 30.09 -48.86 3.55
C LYS A 464 30.45 -50.33 3.29
N PRO A 465 30.03 -51.27 4.16
CA PRO A 465 30.31 -52.69 3.98
C PRO A 465 30.06 -53.16 2.54
N GLY A 466 31.12 -53.57 1.85
CA GLY A 466 31.07 -54.09 0.48
C GLY A 466 31.06 -53.05 -0.65
N VAL A 467 31.28 -51.76 -0.37
CA VAL A 467 31.44 -50.72 -1.38
C VAL A 467 32.79 -50.04 -1.25
N GLU A 468 33.73 -50.50 -2.08
CA GLU A 468 35.04 -49.90 -2.24
C GLU A 468 35.02 -48.77 -3.27
N VAL A 469 35.69 -47.68 -2.93
CA VAL A 469 35.88 -46.51 -3.79
C VAL A 469 37.35 -46.33 -4.07
N ILE A 470 37.71 -46.27 -5.35
CA ILE A 470 39.08 -46.05 -5.83
C ILE A 470 39.22 -44.61 -6.30
N VAL A 471 40.32 -43.96 -5.92
CA VAL A 471 40.66 -42.59 -6.32
C VAL A 471 41.82 -42.63 -7.31
N TYR A 472 41.68 -41.98 -8.46
CA TYR A 472 42.71 -41.94 -9.50
C TYR A 472 42.82 -40.57 -10.15
N VAL A 473 43.96 -40.30 -10.81
CA VAL A 473 44.25 -39.03 -11.48
C VAL A 473 43.51 -38.94 -12.82
N THR A 474 42.94 -37.78 -13.13
CA THR A 474 42.43 -37.50 -14.48
C THR A 474 43.50 -36.85 -15.36
N GLN A 475 43.75 -37.43 -16.54
CA GLN A 475 44.75 -36.92 -17.49
C GLN A 475 44.29 -35.72 -18.35
N LEU A 476 43.20 -35.04 -17.97
CA LEU A 476 42.66 -33.91 -18.74
C LEU A 476 42.91 -32.57 -18.03
N THR A 477 43.98 -31.92 -18.52
CA THR A 477 44.12 -30.47 -18.83
C THR A 477 44.54 -29.44 -17.78
N LEU A 478 45.47 -28.58 -18.23
CA LEU A 478 45.74 -27.21 -17.81
C LEU A 478 44.47 -26.34 -17.86
N ALA A 479 43.73 -26.27 -16.76
CA ALA A 479 42.91 -25.12 -16.33
C ALA A 479 42.26 -25.45 -14.98
N PRO A 480 42.22 -24.53 -13.99
CA PRO A 480 41.40 -24.74 -12.81
C PRO A 480 39.92 -24.72 -13.22
N LEU A 481 39.20 -25.82 -12.99
CA LEU A 481 37.77 -25.99 -13.31
C LEU A 481 36.85 -25.29 -12.30
N VAL A 482 37.27 -24.15 -11.75
CA VAL A 482 36.41 -23.29 -10.93
C VAL A 482 35.72 -22.27 -11.84
N ASP A 483 34.90 -22.78 -12.75
CA ASP A 483 33.88 -22.02 -13.47
C ASP A 483 32.82 -23.02 -13.97
N SER A 484 31.95 -23.46 -13.07
CA SER A 484 30.69 -24.09 -13.44
C SER A 484 29.53 -23.33 -12.84
N SER A 485 29.44 -22.03 -13.16
CA SER A 485 28.19 -21.29 -13.16
C SER A 485 27.94 -20.66 -14.53
N THR A 486 28.09 -21.45 -15.58
CA THR A 486 27.42 -21.17 -16.86
C THR A 486 26.52 -22.36 -17.16
N GLY A 487 25.28 -22.26 -16.64
CA GLY A 487 24.18 -22.98 -17.23
C GLY A 487 24.02 -22.50 -18.66
N HIS A 488 24.77 -23.10 -19.59
CA HIS A 488 24.54 -22.91 -21.01
C HIS A 488 23.14 -23.44 -21.30
N SER A 489 22.22 -22.51 -21.55
CA SER A 489 20.87 -22.79 -21.99
C SER A 489 20.93 -23.80 -23.14
N SER A 490 20.49 -25.03 -22.85
CA SER A 490 20.20 -26.06 -23.83
C SER A 490 19.32 -25.53 -24.97
N SER A 491 18.56 -24.45 -24.74
CA SER A 491 17.75 -23.78 -25.76
C SER A 491 18.55 -23.05 -26.84
N ALA A 492 19.73 -22.49 -26.53
CA ALA A 492 20.53 -21.76 -27.52
C ALA A 492 21.22 -22.72 -28.51
N MET A 493 21.69 -23.87 -28.01
CA MET A 493 22.26 -24.93 -28.84
C MET A 493 21.19 -25.58 -29.74
N LEU A 494 19.98 -25.78 -29.20
CA LEU A 494 18.82 -26.28 -29.96
C LEU A 494 18.30 -25.27 -31.00
N MET A 495 18.34 -23.96 -30.71
CA MET A 495 18.02 -22.90 -31.66
C MET A 495 19.04 -22.79 -32.78
N LEU A 496 20.34 -22.93 -32.48
CA LEU A 496 21.38 -22.99 -33.52
C LEU A 496 21.22 -24.22 -34.41
N LEU A 497 20.91 -25.38 -33.82
CA LEU A 497 20.62 -26.59 -34.57
C LEU A 497 19.36 -26.42 -35.45
N SER A 498 18.29 -25.81 -34.95
CA SER A 498 17.07 -25.59 -35.74
C SER A 498 17.30 -24.63 -36.91
N VAL A 499 18.07 -23.55 -36.72
CA VAL A 499 18.44 -22.62 -37.80
C VAL A 499 19.30 -23.32 -38.86
N VAL A 500 20.21 -24.20 -38.47
CA VAL A 500 21.01 -25.01 -39.40
C VAL A 500 20.13 -25.98 -40.20
N PHE A 501 19.16 -26.64 -39.56
CA PHE A 501 18.21 -27.52 -40.25
C PHE A 501 17.28 -26.77 -41.21
N VAL A 502 16.80 -25.58 -40.83
CA VAL A 502 16.01 -24.72 -41.73
C VAL A 502 16.86 -24.22 -42.89
N GLY A 503 18.12 -23.83 -42.64
CA GLY A 503 19.07 -23.43 -43.68
C GLY A 503 19.36 -24.56 -44.68
N LEU A 504 19.54 -25.79 -44.20
CA LEU A 504 19.69 -26.98 -45.05
C LEU A 504 18.41 -27.28 -45.84
N ALA A 505 17.23 -27.15 -45.25
CA ALA A 505 15.96 -27.37 -45.94
C ALA A 505 15.75 -26.34 -47.06
N VAL A 506 16.02 -25.05 -46.80
CA VAL A 506 15.94 -23.99 -47.81
C VAL A 506 16.98 -24.21 -48.93
N PHE A 507 18.20 -24.61 -48.58
CA PHE A 507 19.23 -24.95 -49.57
C PHE A 507 18.84 -26.15 -50.45
N LEU A 508 18.26 -27.20 -49.86
CA LEU A 508 17.77 -28.36 -50.59
C LEU A 508 16.58 -28.01 -51.50
N ILE A 509 15.62 -27.21 -51.03
CA ILE A 509 14.50 -26.72 -51.84
C ILE A 509 15.02 -25.85 -52.99
N TYR A 510 15.96 -24.95 -52.73
CA TYR A 510 16.57 -24.11 -53.76
C TYR A 510 17.32 -24.94 -54.82
N LYS A 511 18.04 -25.99 -54.41
CA LYS A 511 18.78 -26.85 -55.33
C LYS A 511 17.88 -27.80 -56.12
N PHE A 512 16.79 -28.30 -55.52
CA PHE A 512 15.83 -29.19 -56.19
C PHE A 512 14.87 -28.43 -57.12
N LYS A 513 14.53 -27.17 -56.82
CA LYS A 513 13.69 -26.33 -57.68
C LYS A 513 14.36 -25.93 -59.00
N ARG A 514 15.69 -26.09 -59.11
CA ARG A 514 16.49 -25.71 -60.30
C ARG A 514 16.75 -26.87 -61.27
N LYS A 515 16.22 -28.09 -61.02
CA LYS A 515 16.55 -29.30 -61.81
C LYS A 515 15.36 -30.14 -62.29
N ILE A 516 14.20 -29.55 -62.55
CA ILE A 516 13.11 -30.21 -63.29
C ILE A 516 12.53 -29.25 -64.36
N PRO A 517 12.61 -29.58 -65.66
CA PRO A 517 11.91 -28.86 -66.72
C PRO A 517 10.53 -29.47 -67.05
N TRP A 518 9.51 -28.62 -67.04
CA TRP A 518 8.18 -28.68 -67.71
C TRP A 518 7.15 -29.77 -67.33
N ILE A 519 5.97 -29.35 -66.85
CA ILE A 519 4.62 -29.69 -67.33
C ILE A 519 3.66 -28.57 -66.85
N ASN A 520 2.93 -27.97 -67.79
CA ASN A 520 1.90 -26.94 -67.58
C ASN A 520 0.54 -27.60 -67.25
N ILE A 521 -0.22 -27.05 -66.30
CA ILE A 521 -1.69 -27.14 -66.31
C ILE A 521 -2.27 -25.76 -65.98
N TYR A 522 -3.11 -25.28 -66.89
CA TYR A 522 -3.89 -24.04 -66.87
C TYR A 522 -4.85 -23.99 -65.68
N ALA A 523 -4.91 -22.87 -64.97
CA ALA A 523 -6.06 -22.49 -64.14
C ALA A 523 -6.50 -21.07 -64.54
N GLN A 524 -7.76 -20.97 -64.91
CA GLN A 524 -8.45 -19.84 -65.53
C GLN A 524 -8.87 -18.83 -64.44
N VAL A 525 -8.53 -17.56 -64.66
CA VAL A 525 -8.88 -16.42 -63.79
C VAL A 525 -10.20 -15.82 -64.27
N GLN A 526 -11.17 -15.64 -63.36
CA GLN A 526 -12.23 -14.65 -63.59
C GLN A 526 -12.65 -14.01 -62.25
N HIS A 527 -12.35 -12.72 -62.16
CA HIS A 527 -12.83 -11.77 -61.16
C HIS A 527 -14.26 -11.36 -61.54
N ASP A 528 -15.14 -11.17 -60.56
CA ASP A 528 -16.29 -10.27 -60.73
C ASP A 528 -16.51 -9.38 -59.50
N LYS A 529 -16.94 -8.16 -59.82
CA LYS A 529 -17.16 -6.98 -58.98
C LYS A 529 -18.61 -6.93 -58.46
N GLU A 530 -18.78 -6.17 -57.38
CA GLU A 530 -20.04 -5.56 -56.95
C GLU A 530 -20.60 -4.57 -57.99
N GLN A 531 -21.94 -4.43 -58.08
CA GLN A 531 -22.64 -3.13 -57.94
C GLN A 531 -24.19 -3.25 -57.83
N GLU A 532 -24.77 -2.24 -57.16
CA GLU A 532 -26.14 -2.05 -56.64
C GLU A 532 -27.28 -1.83 -57.68
N MET A 533 -28.54 -2.11 -57.30
CA MET A 533 -29.64 -1.11 -57.13
C MET A 533 -31.09 -1.69 -57.19
N ILE A 534 -31.89 -1.34 -56.17
CA ILE A 534 -33.32 -0.96 -56.10
C ILE A 534 -34.45 -1.97 -56.47
N GLY A 535 -35.14 -2.47 -55.43
CA GLY A 535 -36.53 -2.14 -55.02
C GLY A 535 -37.76 -2.49 -55.88
N SER A 536 -38.66 -3.35 -55.35
CA SER A 536 -40.12 -3.17 -55.45
C SER A 536 -40.94 -4.02 -54.45
N VAL A 537 -42.00 -3.38 -53.95
CA VAL A 537 -43.06 -3.72 -52.98
C VAL A 537 -44.04 -4.80 -53.46
N SER A 538 -44.58 -5.67 -52.56
CA SER A 538 -46.03 -5.78 -52.20
C SER A 538 -46.47 -7.16 -51.63
N GLN A 539 -47.16 -7.14 -50.47
CA GLN A 539 -48.44 -7.80 -50.04
C GLN A 539 -48.74 -9.27 -50.46
N SER A 540 -49.41 -10.19 -49.73
CA SER A 540 -50.28 -10.22 -48.53
C SER A 540 -50.80 -11.68 -48.35
N GLU A 541 -51.20 -12.08 -47.13
CA GLU A 541 -52.27 -13.09 -46.81
C GLU A 541 -52.07 -14.59 -47.25
N ASN A 542 -52.53 -15.67 -46.60
CA ASN A 542 -53.54 -15.97 -45.57
C ASN A 542 -53.23 -17.32 -44.86
N ALA A 543 -53.79 -17.49 -43.66
CA ALA A 543 -53.76 -18.62 -42.70
C ALA A 543 -54.52 -19.91 -43.21
N PRO A 544 -54.83 -21.01 -42.44
CA PRO A 544 -54.83 -21.16 -40.96
C PRO A 544 -54.46 -22.53 -40.30
N LYS A 545 -54.21 -22.43 -38.97
CA LYS A 545 -54.58 -23.28 -37.80
C LYS A 545 -54.43 -24.82 -37.84
N ILE A 546 -53.81 -25.36 -36.78
CA ILE A 546 -54.45 -26.12 -35.68
C ILE A 546 -53.64 -25.93 -34.38
N THR A 547 -54.35 -25.56 -33.31
CA THR A 547 -53.99 -25.41 -31.88
C THR A 547 -54.08 -26.77 -31.15
N LEU A 548 -53.53 -27.00 -29.94
CA LEU A 548 -54.03 -26.45 -28.67
C LEU A 548 -53.15 -26.88 -27.46
N SER A 549 -52.91 -25.91 -26.57
CA SER A 549 -52.84 -25.93 -25.09
C SER A 549 -51.90 -26.90 -24.35
N GLU A 550 -51.18 -26.52 -23.28
CA GLU A 550 -51.45 -25.45 -22.30
C GLU A 550 -50.16 -25.15 -21.49
N PHE A 551 -49.84 -23.86 -21.33
CA PHE A 551 -49.03 -23.30 -20.23
C PHE A 551 -50.01 -23.01 -19.06
N THR A 552 -49.64 -22.81 -17.79
CA THR A 552 -48.97 -21.59 -17.26
C THR A 552 -48.74 -21.70 -15.73
N ASP A 553 -47.64 -21.10 -15.28
CA ASP A 553 -47.21 -20.57 -13.95
C ASP A 553 -48.25 -19.63 -13.23
N PRO A 554 -47.95 -18.84 -12.14
CA PRO A 554 -47.21 -19.02 -10.86
C PRO A 554 -47.91 -18.30 -9.64
N GLU A 555 -47.14 -18.04 -8.55
CA GLU A 555 -47.36 -17.10 -7.38
C GLU A 555 -48.33 -17.56 -6.26
N GLU A 556 -48.15 -17.30 -4.95
CA GLU A 556 -47.28 -16.45 -4.13
C GLU A 556 -47.45 -16.85 -2.62
N LEU A 557 -46.55 -16.35 -1.76
CA LEU A 557 -46.74 -15.97 -0.33
C LEU A 557 -46.83 -17.00 0.83
N MET A 558 -45.77 -16.95 1.67
CA MET A 558 -45.66 -16.98 3.15
C MET A 558 -46.75 -17.63 4.01
N ASP A 559 -46.39 -18.58 4.89
CA ASP A 559 -46.11 -18.32 6.33
C ASP A 559 -45.86 -19.61 7.15
N LYS A 560 -45.01 -19.47 8.17
CA LYS A 560 -44.99 -20.12 9.50
C LYS A 560 -44.85 -21.65 9.69
N GLU A 561 -43.68 -21.99 10.25
CA GLU A 561 -43.50 -22.43 11.64
C GLU A 561 -44.24 -23.70 12.13
N LEU A 562 -43.49 -24.79 12.34
CA LEU A 562 -43.60 -25.59 13.58
C LEU A 562 -42.37 -26.47 13.85
N ASP A 563 -41.87 -26.32 15.07
CA ASP A 563 -40.89 -27.16 15.78
C ASP A 563 -41.11 -28.68 15.66
N THR A 564 -40.04 -29.47 15.73
CA THR A 564 -39.65 -30.19 16.97
C THR A 564 -38.58 -31.28 16.77
N ARG A 565 -37.65 -31.30 17.76
CA ARG A 565 -36.91 -32.45 18.36
C ARG A 565 -35.73 -33.04 17.56
N VAL A 566 -34.46 -32.92 18.00
CA VAL A 566 -33.75 -33.29 19.25
C VAL A 566 -33.24 -34.74 19.28
N MET A 567 -31.97 -34.85 19.70
CA MET A 567 -31.10 -36.03 19.97
C MET A 567 -30.55 -36.73 18.73
N GLY A 568 -29.23 -36.86 18.49
CA GLY A 568 -28.05 -36.74 19.34
C GLY A 568 -27.18 -37.98 19.09
N SER A 569 -25.95 -37.82 18.60
CA SER A 569 -24.84 -38.75 18.90
C SER A 569 -23.50 -38.19 18.42
N ILE A 570 -22.52 -38.39 19.28
CA ILE A 570 -21.11 -38.07 19.14
C ILE A 570 -20.42 -39.17 18.33
N SER A 571 -19.63 -38.78 17.34
CA SER A 571 -18.48 -39.57 16.87
C SER A 571 -17.31 -38.63 16.55
N THR A 572 -16.24 -38.80 17.33
CA THR A 572 -14.88 -38.33 17.11
C THR A 572 -14.20 -39.04 15.92
N ILE A 573 -13.05 -38.49 15.48
CA ILE A 573 -12.09 -38.93 14.42
C ILE A 573 -12.24 -38.05 13.17
N ALA A 574 -11.24 -37.35 12.61
CA ALA A 574 -9.79 -37.25 12.84
C ALA A 574 -9.29 -35.90 12.28
N ASN A 575 -8.19 -35.42 12.84
CA ASN A 575 -7.34 -34.39 12.25
C ASN A 575 -6.94 -34.78 10.81
N SER A 576 -7.22 -33.92 9.83
CA SER A 576 -6.42 -33.86 8.62
C SER A 576 -5.47 -32.67 8.75
N GLU A 577 -4.19 -33.00 8.79
CA GLU A 577 -3.09 -32.06 8.61
C GLU A 577 -3.31 -31.28 7.31
N SER A 578 -3.62 -30.00 7.43
CA SER A 578 -3.43 -29.05 6.34
C SER A 578 -1.92 -28.86 6.19
N THR A 579 -1.34 -29.58 5.24
CA THR A 579 -0.06 -29.22 4.66
C THR A 579 -0.22 -27.81 4.09
N LYS A 580 0.25 -26.82 4.84
CA LYS A 580 0.57 -25.50 4.32
C LYS A 580 1.66 -25.70 3.26
N GLU A 581 1.26 -25.85 2.01
CA GLU A 581 2.16 -25.61 0.90
C GLU A 581 2.52 -24.12 0.95
N ILE A 582 3.75 -23.86 1.40
CA ILE A 582 4.40 -22.56 1.24
C ILE A 582 4.62 -22.41 -0.28
N PRO A 583 4.12 -21.34 -0.92
CA PRO A 583 4.30 -21.16 -2.35
C PRO A 583 5.79 -20.94 -2.64
N ASN A 584 6.44 -21.96 -3.20
CA ASN A 584 7.82 -21.87 -3.69
C ASN A 584 7.84 -21.01 -4.98
N CYS A 585 8.68 -19.98 -5.03
CA CYS A 585 8.88 -19.08 -6.18
C CYS A 585 9.55 -19.78 -7.41
N THR A 586 9.46 -21.10 -7.58
CA THR A 586 10.28 -21.86 -8.56
C THR A 586 9.55 -22.31 -9.84
N SER A 587 8.33 -21.86 -10.14
CA SER A 587 7.72 -22.17 -11.44
C SER A 587 7.95 -21.05 -12.46
N VAL A 588 9.06 -21.15 -13.19
CA VAL A 588 9.20 -20.57 -14.54
C VAL A 588 8.71 -21.59 -15.55
#